data_AF-A0A1D6HQB8-F1
#
_entry.id   AF-A0A1D6HQB8-F1
#
_cell.length_a   1.000
_cell.length_b   1.000
_cell.length_c   1.000
_cell.angle_alpha   90.00
_cell.angle_beta   90.00
_cell.angle_gamma   90.00
#
_symmetry.space_group_name_H-M   'P 1'
#
loop_
_entity.id
_entity.type
_entity.pdbx_description
1 polymer ?
#
loop_
_entity_poly.entity_id
_entity_poly.type
_entity_poly.pdbx_seq_one_letter_code
_entity_poly.pdbx_strand_id
1 'polypeptide(L)'
;MSLVVKLRYILKLLSAASWVVILPVTYAYTWKNPTGLARAIKSWLGDGQNQPSLYILAVVIYLAPNLLSATLFLFPVIRRALERSNLKVVTFIMWWSQVVLINLKLIQPRLFVGRGMHEGAFSLFKYTMFWVLLLATKLVVSFYVEIKPLVQPTKDIMKEPIRTFKWHEFFPHANNNIGVVIALWAPIILVYFMDTQIWYAIFSTLIGGVYGACRRLGETSEDTREQEKIAARFAQIWNLIITSFREEDLIDDREKDLLLVPYCKDRDMDIIQWPPFLLASKIPIALDMAADSGGKDRDLKKRMKSDPYFTYAIKECYASFKNIIYELVIDSRERGYIQKIFDAVDEHIAEETLIKELNMSNLPTLSKKFIELLDLLIKRLRLLLTVKESAMDVPTNLDARRRISFFANSLFMSMPDAPKVRQMLPFSVLTPYYKEDVLFSSQALAEQNEDGVSILFYLQKIYPDEWKNFLERVHCESEDQLHETEHSEEQLRLWASYRGQTLTRTVRGMMYYRQALVLQASLDMARDDDLMEGFRAADLLSESDESPLLTQCKAIADMKFTYVVSCQQYGIQKRSGDPHAQDILRLMTT
;
A
#
# COMPACT_ATOMS: atom_id res chain seq x y z
N MET A 1 -1.29 -26.99 -3.30
CA MET A 1 -1.14 -26.55 -4.71
C MET A 1 -1.96 -27.46 -5.62
N SER A 2 -2.97 -26.93 -6.32
CA SER A 2 -3.93 -27.71 -7.13
C SER A 2 -3.25 -28.54 -8.25
N LEU A 3 -3.79 -29.72 -8.54
CA LEU A 3 -3.36 -30.64 -9.62
C LEU A 3 -3.20 -29.92 -10.97
N VAL A 4 -4.08 -28.96 -11.25
CA VAL A 4 -4.06 -28.14 -12.49
C VAL A 4 -2.79 -27.31 -12.59
N VAL A 5 -2.27 -26.83 -11.45
CA VAL A 5 -1.06 -26.02 -11.40
C VAL A 5 0.17 -26.90 -11.64
N LYS A 6 0.22 -28.09 -11.04
CA LYS A 6 1.30 -29.08 -11.27
C LYS A 6 1.37 -29.48 -12.75
N LEU A 7 0.22 -29.80 -13.36
CA LEU A 7 0.12 -30.16 -14.78
C LEU A 7 0.64 -29.03 -15.69
N ARG A 8 0.34 -27.77 -15.37
CA ARG A 8 0.82 -26.61 -16.12
C ARG A 8 2.35 -26.51 -16.13
N TYR A 9 3.00 -26.73 -14.99
CA TYR A 9 4.47 -26.68 -14.91
C TYR A 9 5.12 -27.81 -15.73
N ILE A 10 4.56 -29.01 -15.68
CA ILE A 10 5.02 -30.15 -16.48
C ILE A 10 4.88 -29.84 -17.98
N LEU A 11 3.74 -29.30 -18.41
CA LEU A 11 3.51 -28.97 -19.83
C LEU A 11 4.47 -27.88 -20.33
N LYS A 12 4.81 -26.89 -19.49
CA LYS A 12 5.80 -25.86 -19.80
C LYS A 12 7.20 -26.46 -19.98
N LEU A 13 7.59 -27.37 -19.10
CA LEU A 13 8.88 -28.06 -19.17
C LEU A 13 8.99 -28.89 -20.47
N LEU A 14 7.94 -29.64 -20.81
CA LEU A 14 7.89 -30.42 -22.05
C LEU A 14 7.94 -29.53 -23.30
N SER A 15 7.23 -28.39 -23.29
CA SER A 15 7.29 -27.42 -24.39
C SER A 15 8.68 -26.81 -24.55
N ALA A 16 9.32 -26.39 -23.45
CA ALA A 16 10.68 -25.86 -23.47
C ALA A 16 11.69 -26.89 -23.98
N ALA A 17 11.62 -28.14 -23.48
CA ALA A 17 12.45 -29.24 -23.96
C ALA A 17 12.25 -29.51 -25.45
N SER A 18 11.00 -29.42 -25.94
CA SER A 18 10.69 -29.58 -27.36
C SER A 18 11.37 -28.50 -28.22
N TRP A 19 11.31 -27.23 -27.81
CA TRP A 19 11.96 -26.13 -28.55
C TRP A 19 13.49 -26.20 -28.53
N VAL A 20 14.09 -26.68 -27.43
CA VAL A 20 15.53 -26.94 -27.32
C VAL A 20 16.00 -28.00 -28.33
N VAL A 21 15.13 -28.93 -28.73
CA VAL A 21 15.44 -29.92 -29.76
C VAL A 21 15.09 -29.41 -31.15
N ILE A 22 13.91 -28.79 -31.34
CA ILE A 22 13.42 -28.35 -32.65
C ILE A 22 14.32 -27.28 -33.28
N LEU A 23 14.76 -26.27 -32.52
CA LEU A 23 15.55 -25.16 -33.08
C LEU A 23 16.94 -25.60 -33.57
N PRO A 24 17.75 -26.38 -32.82
CA PRO A 24 19.03 -26.89 -33.30
C PRO A 24 18.90 -27.91 -34.43
N VAL A 25 17.88 -28.77 -34.40
CA VAL A 25 17.64 -29.75 -35.46
C VAL A 25 17.31 -29.03 -36.77
N THR A 26 16.35 -28.11 -36.75
CA THR A 26 15.99 -27.31 -37.93
C THR A 26 17.14 -26.42 -38.41
N TYR A 27 17.97 -25.91 -37.50
CA TYR A 27 19.19 -25.18 -37.86
C TYR A 27 20.23 -26.09 -38.54
N ALA A 28 20.46 -27.30 -38.03
CA ALA A 28 21.40 -28.27 -38.63
C ALA A 28 21.01 -28.64 -40.07
N TYR A 29 19.71 -28.68 -40.37
CA TYR A 29 19.20 -28.89 -41.74
C TYR A 29 19.51 -27.75 -42.72
N THR A 30 19.86 -26.56 -42.24
CA THR A 30 20.24 -25.43 -43.11
C THR A 30 21.71 -25.49 -43.56
N TRP A 31 22.54 -26.32 -42.93
CA TRP A 31 23.97 -26.36 -43.18
C TRP A 31 24.32 -27.23 -44.40
N LYS A 32 24.98 -26.61 -45.40
CA LYS A 32 25.47 -27.32 -46.60
C LYS A 32 26.54 -28.39 -46.31
N ASN A 33 27.49 -28.12 -45.40
CA ASN A 33 28.57 -29.02 -44.97
C ASN A 33 28.61 -29.22 -43.43
N PRO A 34 27.87 -30.18 -42.84
CA PRO A 34 27.86 -30.37 -41.39
C PRO A 34 29.13 -31.09 -40.87
N THR A 35 29.71 -30.58 -39.77
CA THR A 35 30.83 -31.18 -39.03
C THR A 35 30.38 -31.72 -37.66
N GLY A 36 30.86 -32.90 -37.27
CA GLY A 36 30.64 -33.48 -35.93
C GLY A 36 29.17 -33.84 -35.64
N LEU A 37 28.65 -33.37 -34.50
CA LEU A 37 27.30 -33.66 -33.99
C LEU A 37 26.17 -33.29 -34.96
N ALA A 38 26.32 -32.21 -35.74
CA ALA A 38 25.33 -31.81 -36.75
C ALA A 38 25.14 -32.86 -37.85
N ARG A 39 26.18 -33.66 -38.15
CA ARG A 39 26.12 -34.76 -39.12
C ARG A 39 25.33 -35.95 -38.57
N ALA A 40 25.51 -36.27 -37.29
CA ALA A 40 24.77 -37.34 -36.61
C ALA A 40 23.26 -37.03 -36.53
N ILE A 41 22.91 -35.76 -36.22
CA ILE A 41 21.51 -35.31 -36.19
C ILE A 41 20.88 -35.37 -37.58
N LYS A 42 21.60 -34.92 -38.63
CA LYS A 42 21.13 -34.99 -40.02
C LYS A 42 20.92 -36.44 -40.50
N SER A 43 21.79 -37.37 -40.11
CA SER A 43 21.64 -38.79 -40.44
C SER A 43 20.45 -39.47 -39.76
N TRP A 44 20.00 -38.96 -38.61
CA TRP A 44 18.92 -39.58 -37.83
C TRP A 44 17.52 -39.21 -38.32
N LEU A 45 17.35 -38.01 -38.90
CA LEU A 45 16.06 -37.52 -39.41
C LEU A 45 15.91 -37.59 -40.95
N GLY A 46 16.95 -38.04 -41.68
CA GLY A 46 16.90 -38.30 -43.12
C GLY A 46 17.33 -37.13 -44.02
N ASP A 47 17.80 -37.44 -45.23
CA ASP A 47 18.29 -36.48 -46.23
C ASP A 47 17.15 -35.70 -46.92
N GLY A 48 16.50 -34.82 -46.15
CA GLY A 48 15.58 -33.82 -46.68
C GLY A 48 16.34 -32.70 -47.43
N GLN A 49 15.74 -32.18 -48.50
CA GLN A 49 16.29 -31.07 -49.28
C GLN A 49 16.61 -29.86 -48.39
N ASN A 50 17.74 -29.18 -48.64
CA ASN A 50 18.16 -27.95 -47.95
C ASN A 50 17.09 -26.84 -48.07
N GLN A 51 16.15 -26.79 -47.14
CA GLN A 51 15.08 -25.79 -47.11
C GLN A 51 15.33 -24.80 -45.95
N PRO A 52 15.93 -23.62 -46.22
CA PRO A 52 16.08 -22.56 -45.20
C PRO A 52 14.72 -22.06 -44.67
N SER A 53 13.62 -22.32 -45.38
CA SER A 53 12.26 -21.96 -45.00
C SER A 53 11.78 -22.65 -43.71
N LEU A 54 12.21 -23.88 -43.41
CA LEU A 54 11.75 -24.62 -42.23
C LEU A 54 12.30 -24.05 -40.92
N TYR A 55 13.57 -23.64 -40.91
CA TYR A 55 14.17 -22.97 -39.75
C TYR A 55 13.55 -21.59 -39.53
N ILE A 56 13.39 -20.81 -40.61
CA ILE A 56 12.73 -19.49 -40.52
C ILE A 56 11.30 -19.64 -40.00
N LEU A 57 10.54 -20.63 -40.48
CA LEU A 57 9.19 -20.92 -40.01
C LEU A 57 9.17 -21.30 -38.52
N ALA A 58 10.09 -22.17 -38.07
CA ALA A 58 10.20 -22.55 -36.67
C ALA A 58 10.54 -21.35 -35.76
N VAL A 59 11.45 -20.48 -36.22
CA VAL A 59 11.80 -19.23 -35.51
C VAL A 59 10.62 -18.28 -35.44
N VAL A 60 9.85 -18.12 -36.53
CA VAL A 60 8.64 -17.28 -36.55
C VAL A 60 7.58 -17.81 -35.59
N ILE A 61 7.34 -19.12 -35.56
CA ILE A 61 6.37 -19.73 -34.63
C ILE A 61 6.84 -19.57 -33.18
N TYR A 62 8.13 -19.73 -32.90
CA TYR A 62 8.72 -19.54 -31.58
C TYR A 62 8.61 -18.08 -31.09
N LEU A 63 8.82 -17.11 -31.99
CA LEU A 63 8.75 -15.67 -31.68
C LEU A 63 7.32 -15.10 -31.71
N ALA A 64 6.38 -15.76 -32.38
CA ALA A 64 5.01 -15.25 -32.57
C ALA A 64 4.29 -14.89 -31.25
N PRO A 65 4.37 -15.67 -30.15
CA PRO A 65 3.80 -15.27 -28.86
C PRO A 65 4.37 -13.95 -28.33
N ASN A 66 5.69 -13.76 -28.45
CA ASN A 66 6.38 -12.55 -27.99
C ASN A 66 6.02 -11.35 -28.86
N LEU A 67 5.94 -11.55 -30.18
CA LEU A 67 5.54 -10.51 -31.12
C LEU A 67 4.10 -10.07 -30.84
N LEU A 68 3.18 -11.03 -30.69
CA LEU A 68 1.78 -10.76 -30.34
C LEU A 68 1.66 -10.05 -28.99
N SER A 69 2.43 -10.46 -27.98
CA SER A 69 2.48 -9.79 -26.67
C SER A 69 2.98 -8.35 -26.80
N ALA A 70 4.04 -8.11 -27.58
CA ALA A 70 4.56 -6.76 -27.82
C ALA A 70 3.54 -5.89 -28.57
N THR A 71 2.86 -6.44 -29.57
CA THR A 71 1.78 -5.74 -30.29
C THR A 71 0.61 -5.40 -29.37
N LEU A 72 0.16 -6.34 -28.54
CA LEU A 72 -0.92 -6.10 -27.56
C LEU A 72 -0.49 -5.10 -26.47
N PHE A 73 0.80 -5.03 -26.14
CA PHE A 73 1.35 -4.01 -25.25
C PHE A 73 1.32 -2.61 -25.89
N LEU A 74 1.66 -2.50 -27.17
CA LEU A 74 1.61 -1.25 -27.93
C LEU A 74 0.17 -0.75 -28.15
N PHE A 75 -0.81 -1.66 -28.24
CA PHE A 75 -2.22 -1.33 -28.46
C PHE A 75 -3.10 -1.68 -27.24
N PRO A 76 -3.05 -0.87 -26.15
CA PRO A 76 -3.78 -1.15 -24.90
C PRO A 76 -5.31 -1.15 -25.06
N VAL A 77 -5.85 -0.50 -26.10
CA VAL A 77 -7.29 -0.50 -26.40
C VAL A 77 -7.73 -1.89 -26.87
N ILE A 78 -6.99 -2.48 -27.80
CA ILE A 78 -7.24 -3.83 -28.33
C ILE A 78 -7.05 -4.86 -27.23
N ARG A 79 -5.99 -4.72 -26.43
CA ARG A 79 -5.75 -5.58 -25.26
C ARG A 79 -6.89 -5.51 -24.24
N ARG A 80 -7.37 -4.32 -23.88
CA ARG A 80 -8.52 -4.17 -22.97
C ARG A 80 -9.80 -4.77 -23.55
N ALA A 81 -10.05 -4.60 -24.85
CA ALA A 81 -11.21 -5.21 -25.50
C ALA A 81 -11.13 -6.75 -25.50
N LEU A 82 -9.94 -7.32 -25.75
CA LEU A 82 -9.69 -8.76 -25.68
C LEU A 82 -9.82 -9.30 -24.25
N GLU A 83 -9.28 -8.60 -23.25
CA GLU A 83 -9.38 -8.98 -21.84
C GLU A 83 -10.81 -8.91 -21.28
N ARG A 84 -11.66 -8.03 -21.81
CA ARG A 84 -13.10 -7.96 -21.49
C ARG A 84 -13.94 -9.02 -22.20
N SER A 85 -13.45 -9.58 -23.31
CA SER A 85 -14.17 -10.59 -24.07
C SER A 85 -14.21 -11.92 -23.32
N ASN A 86 -15.40 -12.52 -23.27
CA ASN A 86 -15.62 -13.85 -22.70
C ASN A 86 -15.54 -14.97 -23.74
N LEU A 87 -15.18 -14.66 -24.99
CA LEU A 87 -15.05 -15.64 -26.05
C LEU A 87 -13.90 -16.61 -25.75
N LYS A 88 -14.17 -17.92 -25.89
CA LYS A 88 -13.19 -18.99 -25.64
C LYS A 88 -11.93 -18.85 -26.52
N VAL A 89 -12.11 -18.43 -27.77
CA VAL A 89 -11.01 -18.19 -28.73
C VAL A 89 -10.11 -17.05 -28.28
N VAL A 90 -10.69 -15.93 -27.85
CA VAL A 90 -9.92 -14.78 -27.32
C VAL A 90 -9.15 -15.17 -26.06
N THR A 91 -9.77 -15.98 -25.19
CA THR A 91 -9.10 -16.51 -24.00
C THR A 91 -7.90 -17.38 -24.35
N PHE A 92 -8.01 -18.20 -25.40
CA PHE A 92 -6.91 -19.02 -25.89
C PHE A 92 -5.78 -18.18 -26.51
N ILE A 93 -6.11 -17.15 -27.29
CA ILE A 93 -5.12 -16.23 -27.88
C ILE A 93 -4.37 -15.46 -26.79
N MET A 94 -5.08 -14.95 -25.78
CA MET A 94 -4.47 -14.27 -24.63
C MET A 94 -3.62 -15.21 -23.79
N TRP A 95 -4.06 -16.47 -23.62
CA TRP A 95 -3.25 -17.50 -22.98
C TRP A 95 -1.96 -17.75 -23.78
N TRP A 96 -2.07 -17.92 -25.10
CA TRP A 96 -0.94 -18.16 -26.01
C TRP A 96 0.08 -17.02 -26.01
N SER A 97 -0.36 -15.76 -26.07
CA SER A 97 0.54 -14.60 -26.04
C SER A 97 1.26 -14.41 -24.70
N GLN A 98 0.65 -14.83 -23.59
CA GLN A 98 1.17 -14.63 -22.23
C GLN A 98 2.02 -15.79 -21.71
N VAL A 99 2.16 -16.90 -22.46
CA VAL A 99 2.87 -18.11 -22.02
C VAL A 99 4.37 -17.87 -21.78
N VAL A 100 4.99 -16.88 -22.43
CA VAL A 100 6.46 -16.72 -22.44
C VAL A 100 6.96 -15.49 -21.67
N LEU A 101 6.15 -14.44 -21.49
CA LEU A 101 6.69 -13.16 -21.00
C LEU A 101 6.79 -12.98 -19.48
N ILE A 102 6.21 -13.83 -18.63
CA ILE A 102 6.22 -13.60 -17.18
C ILE A 102 6.32 -14.93 -16.40
N ASN A 103 7.51 -15.19 -15.85
CA ASN A 103 7.77 -16.26 -14.87
C ASN A 103 7.12 -16.01 -13.49
N LEU A 104 6.34 -14.93 -13.32
CA LEU A 104 5.69 -14.64 -12.05
C LEU A 104 4.39 -13.83 -12.22
N LYS A 105 3.28 -14.49 -12.54
CA LYS A 105 1.97 -14.04 -12.04
C LYS A 105 0.95 -15.18 -12.05
N LEU A 106 0.64 -15.61 -10.84
CA LEU A 106 -0.48 -16.45 -10.48
C LEU A 106 -1.80 -15.86 -11.00
N ILE A 107 -2.76 -16.77 -11.24
CA ILE A 107 -4.21 -16.55 -11.32
C ILE A 107 -4.79 -16.26 -12.72
N GLN A 108 -5.75 -17.11 -13.09
CA GLN A 108 -6.68 -16.90 -14.20
C GLN A 108 -7.42 -15.56 -14.01
N PRO A 109 -7.55 -14.70 -15.04
CA PRO A 109 -8.20 -13.39 -14.91
C PRO A 109 -9.72 -13.43 -14.63
N ARG A 110 -10.31 -14.59 -14.31
CA ARG A 110 -11.77 -14.69 -14.09
C ARG A 110 -12.24 -14.14 -12.74
N LEU A 111 -11.38 -14.09 -11.72
CA LEU A 111 -11.72 -13.64 -10.36
C LEU A 111 -10.88 -12.45 -9.86
N PHE A 112 -10.05 -11.84 -10.72
CA PHE A 112 -9.27 -10.68 -10.32
C PHE A 112 -10.17 -9.44 -10.28
N VAL A 113 -10.37 -8.89 -9.08
CA VAL A 113 -11.21 -7.71 -8.80
C VAL A 113 -10.73 -6.45 -9.56
N GLY A 114 -9.49 -6.44 -10.09
CA GLY A 114 -8.98 -5.37 -10.96
C GLY A 114 -9.05 -5.64 -12.47
N ARG A 115 -9.89 -6.57 -12.95
CA ARG A 115 -9.97 -6.89 -14.39
C ARG A 115 -10.48 -5.69 -15.18
N GLY A 116 -9.60 -5.10 -16.01
CA GLY A 116 -9.92 -3.88 -16.77
C GLY A 116 -9.57 -2.57 -16.07
N MET A 117 -8.98 -2.62 -14.87
CA MET A 117 -8.37 -1.47 -14.18
C MET A 117 -6.96 -1.17 -14.71
N HIS A 118 -6.77 -1.26 -16.03
CA HIS A 118 -5.54 -0.74 -16.64
C HIS A 118 -5.67 0.77 -16.76
N GLU A 119 -4.56 1.49 -16.53
CA GLU A 119 -4.46 2.91 -16.81
C GLU A 119 -4.99 3.24 -18.22
N GLY A 120 -5.56 4.44 -18.37
CA GLY A 120 -6.09 4.90 -19.65
C GLY A 120 -5.08 4.71 -20.79
N ALA A 121 -5.55 4.32 -21.97
CA ALA A 121 -4.70 4.14 -23.16
C ALA A 121 -3.83 5.37 -23.44
N PHE A 122 -4.34 6.56 -23.12
CA PHE A 122 -3.60 7.82 -23.22
C PHE A 122 -2.46 7.95 -22.19
N SER A 123 -2.66 7.49 -20.95
CA SER A 123 -1.60 7.46 -19.92
C SER A 123 -0.50 6.46 -20.30
N LEU A 124 -0.90 5.27 -20.77
CA LEU A 124 0.06 4.28 -21.26
C LEU A 124 0.81 4.78 -22.49
N PHE A 125 0.11 5.44 -23.42
CA PHE A 125 0.73 6.08 -24.58
C PHE A 125 1.75 7.14 -24.16
N LYS A 126 1.41 8.03 -23.22
CA LYS A 126 2.35 9.02 -22.66
C LYS A 126 3.58 8.36 -22.06
N TYR A 127 3.40 7.31 -21.26
CA TYR A 127 4.49 6.56 -20.65
C TYR A 127 5.37 5.88 -21.70
N THR A 128 4.78 5.24 -22.71
CA THR A 128 5.56 4.64 -23.81
C THR A 128 6.31 5.68 -24.63
N MET A 129 5.68 6.83 -24.90
CA MET A 129 6.30 7.94 -25.63
C MET A 129 7.48 8.53 -24.85
N PHE A 130 7.36 8.64 -23.52
CA PHE A 130 8.46 9.06 -22.65
C PHE A 130 9.70 8.18 -22.85
N TRP A 131 9.54 6.84 -22.77
CA TRP A 131 10.66 5.92 -22.90
C TRP A 131 11.22 5.86 -24.33
N VAL A 132 10.34 5.88 -25.34
CA VAL A 132 10.77 5.88 -26.74
C VAL A 132 11.59 7.13 -27.05
N LEU A 133 11.12 8.31 -26.62
CA LEU A 133 11.82 9.57 -26.85
C LEU A 133 13.17 9.62 -26.10
N LEU A 134 13.19 9.18 -24.83
CA LEU A 134 14.39 9.10 -24.01
C LEU A 134 15.43 8.17 -24.67
N LEU A 135 15.03 6.94 -25.01
CA LEU A 135 15.94 5.95 -25.59
C LEU A 135 16.40 6.34 -26.99
N ALA A 136 15.52 6.92 -27.82
CA ALA A 136 15.88 7.39 -29.16
C ALA A 136 16.90 8.53 -29.09
N THR A 137 16.64 9.54 -28.25
CA THR A 137 17.55 10.68 -28.07
C THR A 137 18.90 10.21 -27.53
N LYS A 138 18.89 9.31 -26.55
CA LYS A 138 20.10 8.71 -25.98
C LYS A 138 20.89 7.91 -27.01
N LEU A 139 20.21 7.07 -27.80
CA LEU A 139 20.86 6.27 -28.84
C LEU A 139 21.51 7.16 -29.90
N VAL A 140 20.84 8.25 -30.31
CA VAL A 140 21.41 9.22 -31.25
C VAL A 140 22.68 9.85 -30.67
N VAL A 141 22.63 10.36 -29.43
CA VAL A 141 23.80 11.01 -28.82
C VAL A 141 24.95 10.02 -28.60
N SER A 142 24.70 8.85 -28.00
CA SER A 142 25.72 7.81 -27.81
C SER A 142 26.28 7.32 -29.14
N PHE A 143 25.48 7.27 -30.22
CA PHE A 143 25.99 6.91 -31.54
C PHE A 143 27.02 7.92 -32.05
N TYR A 144 26.74 9.22 -31.95
CA TYR A 144 27.65 10.25 -32.44
C TYR A 144 28.87 10.47 -31.53
N VAL A 145 28.69 10.39 -30.21
CA VAL A 145 29.73 10.71 -29.23
C VAL A 145 30.59 9.50 -28.87
N GLU A 146 29.99 8.33 -28.67
CA GLU A 146 30.70 7.13 -28.22
C GLU A 146 31.04 6.21 -29.41
N ILE A 147 30.05 5.82 -30.20
CA ILE A 147 30.26 4.74 -31.19
C ILE A 147 31.06 5.21 -32.40
N LYS A 148 30.64 6.31 -33.03
CA LYS A 148 31.23 6.82 -34.28
C LYS A 148 32.76 7.02 -34.22
N PRO A 149 33.37 7.62 -33.17
CA PRO A 149 34.81 7.80 -33.12
C PRO A 149 35.59 6.48 -32.96
N LEU A 150 34.97 5.43 -32.39
CA LEU A 150 35.62 4.14 -32.17
C LEU A 150 35.58 3.19 -33.37
N VAL A 151 34.70 3.46 -34.34
CA VAL A 151 34.58 2.62 -35.54
C VAL A 151 35.86 2.61 -36.37
N GLN A 152 36.55 3.74 -36.52
CA GLN A 152 37.79 3.80 -37.32
C GLN A 152 38.95 3.06 -36.63
N PRO A 153 39.30 3.35 -35.37
CA PRO A 153 40.31 2.58 -34.63
C PRO A 153 40.04 1.08 -34.61
N THR A 154 38.77 0.67 -34.45
CA THR A 154 38.40 -0.76 -34.46
C THR A 154 38.67 -1.40 -35.82
N LYS A 155 38.38 -0.70 -36.93
CA LYS A 155 38.65 -1.18 -38.29
C LYS A 155 40.15 -1.29 -38.57
N ASP A 156 40.94 -0.35 -38.07
CA ASP A 156 42.39 -0.35 -38.27
C ASP A 156 43.06 -1.46 -37.44
N ILE A 157 42.62 -1.66 -36.19
CA ILE A 157 43.06 -2.79 -35.36
C ILE A 157 42.68 -4.13 -35.98
N MET A 158 41.52 -4.27 -36.61
CA MET A 158 41.13 -5.53 -37.27
C MET A 158 41.90 -5.83 -38.56
N LYS A 159 42.50 -4.83 -39.21
CA LYS A 159 43.28 -5.02 -40.45
C LYS A 159 44.72 -5.47 -40.19
N GLU A 160 45.26 -5.20 -39.00
CA GLU A 160 46.67 -5.46 -38.70
C GLU A 160 46.90 -6.93 -38.28
N PRO A 161 47.70 -7.73 -39.01
CA PRO A 161 47.93 -9.13 -38.68
C PRO A 161 49.01 -9.28 -37.59
N ILE A 162 48.61 -9.30 -36.32
CA ILE A 162 49.53 -9.49 -35.19
C ILE A 162 49.75 -11.00 -34.97
N ARG A 163 50.99 -11.47 -35.17
CA ARG A 163 51.34 -12.90 -35.05
C ARG A 163 51.79 -13.33 -33.65
N THR A 164 52.07 -12.39 -32.74
CA THR A 164 52.50 -12.71 -31.36
C THR A 164 51.94 -11.68 -30.38
N PHE A 165 50.93 -12.07 -29.61
CA PHE A 165 50.40 -11.29 -28.49
C PHE A 165 51.29 -11.47 -27.26
N LYS A 166 51.83 -10.39 -26.68
CA LYS A 166 52.60 -10.43 -25.41
C LYS A 166 51.73 -10.59 -24.15
N TRP A 167 50.40 -10.57 -24.27
CA TRP A 167 49.45 -10.80 -23.16
C TRP A 167 49.34 -12.30 -22.84
N HIS A 168 50.41 -12.89 -22.31
CA HIS A 168 50.59 -14.34 -22.19
C HIS A 168 49.81 -15.03 -21.06
N GLU A 169 49.10 -14.31 -20.19
CA GLU A 169 48.39 -14.93 -19.05
C GLU A 169 46.88 -15.13 -19.23
N PHE A 170 46.17 -14.23 -19.94
CA PHE A 170 44.70 -14.28 -19.97
C PHE A 170 44.10 -14.94 -21.23
N PHE A 171 44.77 -14.88 -22.39
CA PHE A 171 44.24 -15.44 -23.65
C PHE A 171 45.33 -16.09 -24.52
N PRO A 172 45.86 -17.26 -24.13
CA PRO A 172 47.07 -17.84 -24.72
C PRO A 172 46.93 -18.32 -26.18
N HIS A 173 45.71 -18.42 -26.74
CA HIS A 173 45.46 -18.98 -28.08
C HIS A 173 44.42 -18.17 -28.89
N ALA A 174 44.33 -16.85 -28.69
CA ALA A 174 43.36 -16.02 -29.42
C ALA A 174 43.81 -15.79 -30.88
N ASN A 175 43.12 -16.43 -31.83
CA ASN A 175 43.44 -16.37 -33.27
C ASN A 175 43.06 -15.05 -33.98
N ASN A 176 42.65 -13.99 -33.27
CA ASN A 176 42.29 -12.69 -33.83
C ASN A 176 42.44 -11.58 -32.77
N ASN A 177 42.56 -10.32 -33.22
CA ASN A 177 42.68 -9.10 -32.39
C ASN A 177 41.44 -8.78 -31.52
N ILE A 178 40.55 -9.76 -31.30
CA ILE A 178 39.27 -9.64 -30.59
C ILE A 178 39.48 -9.21 -29.13
N GLY A 179 40.53 -9.69 -28.46
CA GLY A 179 40.82 -9.31 -27.06
C GLY A 179 41.08 -7.82 -26.87
N VAL A 180 41.79 -7.18 -27.82
CA VAL A 180 42.07 -5.73 -27.79
C VAL A 180 40.81 -4.94 -28.11
N VAL A 181 39.99 -5.42 -29.06
CA VAL A 181 38.69 -4.80 -29.35
C VAL A 181 37.78 -4.86 -28.12
N ILE A 182 37.71 -6.00 -27.42
CA ILE A 182 36.93 -6.13 -26.18
C ILE A 182 37.44 -5.16 -25.11
N ALA A 183 38.76 -5.08 -24.90
CA ALA A 183 39.34 -4.18 -23.92
C ALA A 183 39.09 -2.70 -24.25
N LEU A 184 39.06 -2.34 -25.55
CA LEU A 184 38.73 -1.00 -26.01
C LEU A 184 37.25 -0.66 -25.79
N TRP A 185 36.34 -1.60 -26.11
CA TRP A 185 34.88 -1.38 -26.04
C TRP A 185 34.28 -1.52 -24.64
N ALA A 186 34.86 -2.35 -23.76
CA ALA A 186 34.28 -2.64 -22.44
C ALA A 186 34.07 -1.41 -21.55
N PRO A 187 35.02 -0.45 -21.43
CA PRO A 187 34.79 0.77 -20.66
C PRO A 187 33.66 1.64 -21.23
N ILE A 188 33.53 1.71 -22.56
CA ILE A 188 32.51 2.53 -23.24
C ILE A 188 31.13 1.93 -23.07
N ILE A 189 31.01 0.60 -23.19
CA ILE A 189 29.74 -0.10 -22.92
C ILE A 189 29.32 0.12 -21.46
N LEU A 190 30.27 0.13 -20.52
CA LEU A 190 30.00 0.39 -19.11
C LEU A 190 29.51 1.84 -18.89
N VAL A 191 30.17 2.83 -19.50
CA VAL A 191 29.71 4.23 -19.49
C VAL A 191 28.32 4.37 -20.11
N TYR A 192 28.05 3.72 -21.24
CA TYR A 192 26.75 3.72 -21.89
C TYR A 192 25.63 3.24 -20.94
N PHE A 193 25.88 2.22 -20.11
CA PHE A 193 24.89 1.77 -19.11
C PHE A 193 24.76 2.74 -17.94
N MET A 194 25.86 3.29 -17.42
CA MET A 194 25.83 4.27 -16.33
C MET A 194 25.08 5.55 -16.71
N ASP A 195 25.27 6.04 -17.94
CA ASP A 195 24.67 7.28 -18.44
C ASP A 195 23.15 7.20 -18.61
N THR A 196 22.56 6.00 -18.62
CA THR A 196 21.09 5.85 -18.69
C THR A 196 20.37 6.51 -17.52
N GLN A 197 21.00 6.53 -16.33
CA GLN A 197 20.45 7.17 -15.13
C GLN A 197 20.45 8.70 -15.27
N ILE A 198 21.50 9.26 -15.86
CA ILE A 198 21.63 10.70 -16.08
C ILE A 198 20.57 11.18 -17.09
N TRP A 199 20.44 10.47 -18.22
CA TRP A 199 19.42 10.78 -19.22
C TRP A 199 18.01 10.67 -18.67
N TYR A 200 17.75 9.67 -17.83
CA TYR A 200 16.47 9.54 -17.14
C TYR A 200 16.19 10.74 -16.23
N ALA A 201 17.15 11.16 -15.40
CA ALA A 201 16.99 12.30 -14.50
C ALA A 201 16.69 13.61 -15.25
N ILE A 202 17.36 13.85 -16.39
CA ILE A 202 17.12 15.04 -17.22
C ILE A 202 15.71 15.00 -17.84
N PHE A 203 15.31 13.88 -18.42
CA PHE A 203 13.98 13.75 -19.02
C PHE A 203 12.85 13.80 -17.99
N SER A 204 13.04 13.16 -16.83
CA SER A 204 12.04 13.14 -15.76
C SER A 204 11.83 14.52 -15.15
N THR A 205 12.90 15.31 -14.99
CA THR A 205 12.80 16.69 -14.48
C THR A 205 12.13 17.61 -15.48
N LEU A 206 12.44 17.49 -16.78
CA LEU A 206 11.84 18.33 -17.82
C LEU A 206 10.34 18.04 -17.99
N ILE A 207 9.97 16.77 -18.15
CA ILE A 207 8.56 16.38 -18.33
C ILE A 207 7.79 16.55 -17.01
N GLY A 208 8.40 16.26 -15.87
CA GLY A 208 7.83 16.52 -14.55
C GLY A 208 7.57 18.00 -14.30
N GLY A 209 8.50 18.88 -14.72
CA GLY A 209 8.35 20.33 -14.64
C GLY A 209 7.21 20.86 -15.52
N VAL A 210 7.13 20.41 -16.78
CA VAL A 210 6.02 20.77 -17.70
C VAL A 210 4.68 20.27 -17.15
N TYR A 211 4.64 19.04 -16.65
CA TYR A 211 3.41 18.47 -16.08
C TYR A 211 2.99 19.20 -14.80
N GLY A 212 3.95 19.58 -13.95
CA GLY A 212 3.75 20.40 -12.75
C GLY A 212 3.13 21.76 -13.08
N ALA A 213 3.68 22.44 -14.10
CA ALA A 213 3.18 23.72 -14.57
C ALA A 213 1.78 23.61 -15.20
N CYS A 214 1.54 22.60 -16.05
CA CYS A 214 0.22 22.37 -16.66
C CYS A 214 -0.88 22.01 -15.63
N ARG A 215 -0.52 21.35 -14.53
CA ARG A 215 -1.44 21.05 -13.44
C ARG A 215 -1.63 22.18 -12.45
N ARG A 216 -0.98 23.33 -12.65
CA ARG A 216 -0.99 24.46 -11.72
C ARG A 216 -0.72 24.01 -10.28
N LEU A 217 0.22 23.08 -10.10
CA LEU A 217 0.69 22.66 -8.78
C LEU A 217 1.36 23.87 -8.12
N GLY A 218 0.59 24.59 -7.29
CA GLY A 218 0.96 25.88 -6.71
C GLY A 218 -0.20 26.89 -6.61
N GLU A 219 -1.32 26.68 -7.32
CA GLU A 219 -2.57 27.41 -7.05
C GLU A 219 -3.25 26.78 -5.82
N THR A 220 -3.17 27.44 -4.66
CA THR A 220 -4.06 27.17 -3.54
C THR A 220 -5.48 27.52 -3.99
N SER A 221 -6.30 26.51 -4.32
CA SER A 221 -7.71 26.75 -4.64
C SER A 221 -8.39 27.40 -3.44
N GLU A 222 -9.05 28.54 -3.66
CA GLU A 222 -9.78 29.34 -2.67
C GLU A 222 -10.98 28.62 -2.00
N ASP A 223 -11.30 27.36 -2.32
CA ASP A 223 -12.38 26.63 -1.65
C ASP A 223 -11.89 25.89 -0.38
N THR A 224 -11.49 26.65 0.63
CA THR A 224 -11.16 26.13 1.99
C THR A 224 -12.29 25.24 2.53
N ARG A 225 -13.54 25.58 2.22
CA ARG A 225 -14.73 24.85 2.69
C ARG A 225 -14.89 23.46 2.04
N GLU A 226 -14.56 23.30 0.76
CA GLU A 226 -14.62 21.99 0.11
C GLU A 226 -13.46 21.10 0.56
N GLN A 227 -12.27 21.67 0.79
CA GLN A 227 -11.15 20.94 1.38
C GLN A 227 -11.47 20.46 2.81
N GLU A 228 -12.12 21.30 3.61
CA GLU A 228 -12.62 20.93 4.95
C GLU A 228 -13.62 19.76 4.89
N LYS A 229 -14.58 19.80 3.97
CA LYS A 229 -15.54 18.70 3.76
C LYS A 229 -14.85 17.40 3.38
N ILE A 230 -13.89 17.45 2.46
CA ILE A 230 -13.12 16.28 2.04
C ILE A 230 -12.31 15.72 3.23
N ALA A 231 -11.69 16.58 4.02
CA ALA A 231 -10.95 16.18 5.21
C ALA A 231 -11.85 15.52 6.27
N ALA A 232 -13.04 16.08 6.53
CA ALA A 232 -14.00 15.50 7.48
C ALA A 232 -14.49 14.12 7.04
N ARG A 233 -14.83 13.95 5.74
CA ARG A 233 -15.20 12.64 5.17
C ARG A 233 -14.06 11.63 5.28
N PHE A 234 -12.84 12.07 5.00
CA PHE A 234 -11.66 11.23 5.14
C PHE A 234 -11.44 10.80 6.59
N ALA A 235 -11.56 11.72 7.55
CA ALA A 235 -11.40 11.44 8.99
C ALA A 235 -12.37 10.35 9.45
N GLN A 236 -13.64 10.41 9.02
CA GLN A 236 -14.64 9.39 9.37
C GLN A 236 -14.26 7.99 8.87
N ILE A 237 -13.85 7.88 7.61
CA ILE A 237 -13.42 6.61 7.01
C ILE A 237 -12.14 6.10 7.69
N TRP A 238 -11.17 6.99 7.86
CA TRP A 238 -9.87 6.67 8.45
C TRP A 238 -10.01 6.18 9.89
N ASN A 239 -10.77 6.89 10.72
CA ASN A 239 -10.95 6.51 12.12
C ASN A 239 -11.70 5.19 12.27
N LEU A 240 -12.63 4.87 11.37
CA LEU A 240 -13.26 3.55 11.37
C LEU A 240 -12.23 2.45 11.07
N ILE A 241 -11.33 2.66 10.10
CA ILE A 241 -10.25 1.71 9.79
C ILE A 241 -9.31 1.53 11.00
N ILE A 242 -8.88 2.63 11.62
CA ILE A 242 -7.99 2.58 12.79
C ILE A 242 -8.69 1.90 13.99
N THR A 243 -9.98 2.18 14.20
CA THR A 243 -10.75 1.53 15.27
C THR A 243 -10.91 0.03 15.00
N SER A 244 -11.15 -0.38 13.74
CA SER A 244 -11.16 -1.79 13.35
C SER A 244 -9.82 -2.48 13.61
N PHE A 245 -8.69 -1.80 13.37
CA PHE A 245 -7.38 -2.37 13.70
C PHE A 245 -7.18 -2.58 15.19
N ARG A 246 -7.72 -1.68 16.02
CA ARG A 246 -7.70 -1.84 17.47
C ARG A 246 -8.56 -3.01 17.93
N GLU A 247 -9.76 -3.19 17.37
CA GLU A 247 -10.66 -4.32 17.65
C GLU A 247 -10.14 -5.67 17.13
N GLU A 248 -9.25 -5.65 16.14
CA GLU A 248 -8.51 -6.82 15.69
C GLU A 248 -7.24 -7.07 16.51
N ASP A 249 -6.91 -6.20 17.46
CA ASP A 249 -5.69 -6.22 18.28
C ASP A 249 -4.40 -6.06 17.46
N LEU A 250 -4.48 -5.47 16.27
CA LEU A 250 -3.32 -5.20 15.41
C LEU A 250 -2.51 -4.00 15.89
N ILE A 251 -3.13 -3.07 16.61
CA ILE A 251 -2.49 -1.87 17.16
C ILE A 251 -2.83 -1.74 18.66
N ASP A 252 -1.94 -1.09 19.41
CA ASP A 252 -2.15 -0.78 20.83
C ASP A 252 -2.96 0.53 21.02
N ASP A 253 -3.39 0.85 22.24
CA ASP A 253 -4.18 2.07 22.49
C ASP A 253 -3.37 3.35 22.24
N ARG A 254 -2.05 3.30 22.44
CA ARG A 254 -1.14 4.42 22.14
C ARG A 254 -1.07 4.70 20.64
N GLU A 255 -0.88 3.68 19.81
CA GLU A 255 -0.83 3.73 18.36
C GLU A 255 -2.17 4.17 17.79
N LYS A 256 -3.29 3.68 18.36
CA LYS A 256 -4.63 4.17 18.02
C LYS A 256 -4.73 5.68 18.24
N ASP A 257 -4.38 6.16 19.43
CA ASP A 257 -4.44 7.59 19.76
C ASP A 257 -3.55 8.46 18.86
N LEU A 258 -2.41 7.91 18.41
CA LEU A 258 -1.52 8.59 17.46
C LEU A 258 -2.09 8.66 16.05
N LEU A 259 -2.81 7.62 15.63
CA LEU A 259 -3.32 7.48 14.26
C LEU A 259 -4.69 8.13 14.06
N LEU A 260 -5.49 8.32 15.11
CA LEU A 260 -6.81 8.94 14.98
C LEU A 260 -6.73 10.39 14.44
N VAL A 261 -7.60 10.68 13.48
CA VAL A 261 -7.82 12.02 12.92
C VAL A 261 -9.01 12.64 13.65
N PRO A 262 -8.88 13.74 14.38
CA PRO A 262 -10.05 14.38 15.00
C PRO A 262 -11.07 14.81 13.93
N TYR A 263 -12.36 14.60 14.23
CA TYR A 263 -13.44 14.69 13.25
C TYR A 263 -13.75 16.12 12.79
N CYS A 264 -13.34 17.15 13.53
CA CYS A 264 -13.61 18.54 13.22
C CYS A 264 -12.72 19.50 13.99
N LYS A 265 -12.76 20.78 13.57
CA LYS A 265 -12.30 21.92 14.35
C LYS A 265 -12.92 21.83 15.75
N ASP A 266 -12.11 21.96 16.80
CA ASP A 266 -12.65 22.16 18.14
C ASP A 266 -13.59 23.38 18.09
N ARG A 267 -14.79 23.30 18.69
CA ARG A 267 -15.77 24.42 18.67
C ARG A 267 -15.16 25.71 19.22
N ASP A 268 -14.11 25.58 20.05
CA ASP A 268 -13.39 26.67 20.67
C ASP A 268 -12.14 27.14 19.89
N MET A 269 -11.65 26.36 18.92
CA MET A 269 -10.33 26.59 18.29
C MET A 269 -10.38 26.96 16.81
N ASP A 270 -11.48 26.69 16.10
CA ASP A 270 -11.64 26.93 14.64
C ASP A 270 -10.46 26.40 13.77
N ILE A 271 -9.70 25.43 14.26
CA ILE A 271 -8.50 24.87 13.59
C ILE A 271 -8.68 23.36 13.38
N ILE A 272 -8.40 22.90 12.15
CA ILE A 272 -8.35 21.47 11.81
C ILE A 272 -7.14 20.87 12.52
N GLN A 273 -7.39 19.98 13.47
CA GLN A 273 -6.33 19.22 14.14
C GLN A 273 -5.89 18.06 13.23
N TRP A 274 -4.60 17.94 12.97
CA TRP A 274 -4.09 16.82 12.17
C TRP A 274 -3.62 15.68 13.06
N PRO A 275 -3.58 14.43 12.57
CA PRO A 275 -3.07 13.30 13.34
C PRO A 275 -1.67 13.57 13.93
N PRO A 276 -1.45 13.23 15.21
CA PRO A 276 -0.17 13.44 15.86
C PRO A 276 1.03 12.89 15.11
N PHE A 277 0.91 11.75 14.45
CA PHE A 277 2.02 11.17 13.68
C PHE A 277 2.46 12.04 12.49
N LEU A 278 1.56 12.82 11.88
CA LEU A 278 1.91 13.78 10.81
C LEU A 278 2.59 15.02 11.36
N LEU A 279 2.29 15.38 12.61
CA LEU A 279 2.85 16.56 13.28
C LEU A 279 4.10 16.24 14.12
N ALA A 280 4.35 14.96 14.36
CA ALA A 280 5.47 14.45 15.14
C ALA A 280 6.80 15.05 14.67
N SER A 281 7.71 15.28 15.62
CA SER A 281 9.00 15.98 15.47
C SER A 281 8.94 17.46 15.04
N LYS A 282 7.83 17.99 14.51
CA LYS A 282 7.79 19.36 13.98
C LYS A 282 7.84 20.42 15.08
N ILE A 283 7.18 20.19 16.21
CA ILE A 283 7.16 21.11 17.35
C ILE A 283 8.54 21.18 18.04
N PRO A 284 9.20 20.07 18.45
CA PRO A 284 10.54 20.14 19.02
C PRO A 284 11.55 20.83 18.09
N ILE A 285 11.50 20.52 16.78
CA ILE A 285 12.36 21.17 15.78
C ILE A 285 12.08 22.68 15.70
N ALA A 286 10.81 23.09 15.75
CA ALA A 286 10.44 24.51 15.75
C ALA A 286 10.93 25.23 17.01
N LEU A 287 10.83 24.59 18.18
CA LEU A 287 11.29 25.13 19.45
C LEU A 287 12.82 25.33 19.46
N ASP A 288 13.57 24.33 19.02
CA ASP A 288 15.04 24.41 18.93
C ASP A 288 15.47 25.49 17.93
N MET A 289 14.81 25.56 16.76
CA MET A 289 15.08 26.62 15.77
C MET A 289 14.74 28.01 16.28
N ALA A 290 13.66 28.16 17.06
CA ALA A 290 13.30 29.43 17.66
C ALA A 290 14.33 29.85 18.71
N ALA A 291 14.78 28.93 19.56
CA ALA A 291 15.80 29.19 20.58
C ALA A 291 17.16 29.58 19.97
N ASP A 292 17.57 28.89 18.90
CA ASP A 292 18.86 29.11 18.23
C ASP A 292 18.84 30.27 17.22
N SER A 293 17.66 30.84 16.93
CA SER A 293 17.49 31.85 15.87
C SER A 293 18.23 33.17 16.15
N GLY A 294 18.49 33.51 17.41
CA GLY A 294 19.12 34.78 17.80
C GLY A 294 18.45 36.02 17.18
N GLY A 295 17.13 35.96 16.93
CA GLY A 295 16.35 37.03 16.30
C GLY A 295 16.21 36.96 14.77
N LYS A 296 16.77 35.92 14.11
CA LYS A 296 16.69 35.74 12.65
C LYS A 296 15.57 34.77 12.28
N ASP A 297 14.51 35.30 11.67
CA ASP A 297 13.29 34.56 11.30
C ASP A 297 13.38 33.83 9.94
N ARG A 298 14.42 34.08 9.14
CA ARG A 298 14.52 33.62 7.74
C ARG A 298 14.43 32.11 7.57
N ASP A 299 15.15 31.34 8.38
CA ASP A 299 15.24 29.89 8.23
C ASP A 299 13.96 29.20 8.70
N LEU A 300 13.36 29.67 9.80
CA LEU A 300 12.06 29.18 10.26
C LEU A 300 10.94 29.54 9.27
N LYS A 301 10.88 30.78 8.79
CA LYS A 301 9.89 31.21 7.77
C LYS A 301 10.03 30.42 6.47
N LYS A 302 11.26 30.11 6.04
CA LYS A 302 11.50 29.26 4.87
C LYS A 302 10.94 27.86 5.08
N ARG A 303 11.12 27.28 6.27
CA ARG A 303 10.64 25.94 6.62
C ARG A 303 9.11 25.89 6.74
N MET A 304 8.50 26.92 7.34
CA MET A 304 7.04 27.10 7.39
C MET A 304 6.42 27.21 6.00
N LYS A 305 7.08 27.92 5.06
CA LYS A 305 6.61 28.02 3.66
C LYS A 305 6.79 26.72 2.87
N SER A 306 7.78 25.89 3.21
CA SER A 306 8.03 24.64 2.50
C SER A 306 7.14 23.47 2.92
N ASP A 307 6.68 23.45 4.18
CA ASP A 307 5.88 22.36 4.74
C ASP A 307 4.61 22.91 5.42
N PRO A 308 3.42 22.74 4.81
CA PRO A 308 2.15 23.17 5.40
C PRO A 308 1.89 22.57 6.78
N TYR A 309 2.26 21.29 6.99
CA TYR A 309 2.06 20.59 8.26
C TYR A 309 2.91 21.19 9.39
N PHE A 310 4.03 21.83 9.05
CA PHE A 310 4.87 22.54 10.01
C PHE A 310 4.14 23.77 10.57
N THR A 311 3.40 24.49 9.73
CA THR A 311 2.58 25.63 10.19
C THR A 311 1.35 25.16 10.95
N TYR A 312 0.69 24.08 10.51
CA TYR A 312 -0.44 23.51 11.26
C TYR A 312 -0.02 23.04 12.66
N ALA A 313 1.12 22.34 12.79
CA ALA A 313 1.62 21.86 14.08
C ALA A 313 1.83 23.00 15.10
N ILE A 314 2.42 24.12 14.65
CA ILE A 314 2.70 25.27 15.53
C ILE A 314 1.40 25.96 15.94
N LYS A 315 0.49 26.20 14.99
CA LYS A 315 -0.80 26.85 15.26
C LYS A 315 -1.66 26.00 16.21
N GLU A 316 -1.75 24.71 15.96
CA GLU A 316 -2.48 23.77 16.80
C GLU A 316 -1.89 23.74 18.22
N CYS A 317 -0.56 23.60 18.35
CA CYS A 317 0.09 23.57 19.66
C CYS A 317 -0.13 24.87 20.46
N TYR A 318 -0.04 26.03 19.82
CA TYR A 318 -0.25 27.32 20.48
C TYR A 318 -1.69 27.48 20.96
N ALA A 319 -2.65 27.17 20.09
CA ALA A 319 -4.06 27.28 20.42
C ALA A 319 -4.45 26.29 21.53
N SER A 320 -3.92 25.06 21.50
CA SER A 320 -4.19 24.06 22.55
C SER A 320 -3.56 24.46 23.88
N PHE A 321 -2.35 25.04 23.85
CA PHE A 321 -1.72 25.61 25.04
C PHE A 321 -2.59 26.72 25.65
N LYS A 322 -3.09 27.63 24.82
CA LYS A 322 -3.98 28.72 25.23
C LYS A 322 -5.25 28.19 25.92
N ASN A 323 -5.93 27.22 25.31
CA ASN A 323 -7.15 26.63 25.87
C ASN A 323 -6.93 25.92 27.20
N ILE A 324 -5.88 25.08 27.31
CA ILE A 324 -5.60 24.33 28.54
C ILE A 324 -5.29 25.27 29.70
N ILE A 325 -4.52 26.34 29.46
CA ILE A 325 -4.23 27.32 30.51
C ILE A 325 -5.51 28.07 30.92
N TYR A 326 -6.41 28.39 29.98
CA TYR A 326 -7.70 29.00 30.33
C TYR A 326 -8.63 28.09 31.11
N GLU A 327 -8.63 26.78 30.85
CA GLU A 327 -9.42 25.82 31.62
C GLU A 327 -8.87 25.57 33.02
N LEU A 328 -7.54 25.53 33.17
CA LEU A 328 -6.89 25.30 34.46
C LEU A 328 -7.01 26.48 35.43
N VAL A 329 -7.14 27.70 34.92
CA VAL A 329 -7.12 28.93 35.73
C VAL A 329 -8.55 29.31 36.09
N ILE A 330 -8.93 29.00 37.33
CA ILE A 330 -10.29 29.17 37.86
C ILE A 330 -10.55 30.63 38.30
N ASP A 331 -9.55 31.36 38.82
CA ASP A 331 -9.77 32.74 39.31
C ASP A 331 -9.87 33.77 38.15
N SER A 332 -10.94 34.56 38.20
CA SER A 332 -11.26 35.64 37.26
C SER A 332 -10.15 36.69 37.11
N ARG A 333 -9.40 36.98 38.19
CA ARG A 333 -8.31 37.96 38.15
C ARG A 333 -7.08 37.42 37.42
N GLU A 334 -6.72 36.17 37.67
CA GLU A 334 -5.60 35.48 37.02
C GLU A 334 -5.88 35.28 35.53
N ARG A 335 -7.11 34.91 35.18
CA ARG A 335 -7.57 34.82 33.79
C ARG A 335 -7.40 36.15 33.04
N GLY A 336 -7.65 37.28 33.70
CA GLY A 336 -7.45 38.61 33.12
C GLY A 336 -5.98 38.97 32.86
N TYR A 337 -5.04 38.50 33.68
CA TYR A 337 -3.60 38.69 33.43
C TYR A 337 -3.10 37.79 32.30
N ILE A 338 -3.54 36.54 32.28
CA ILE A 338 -3.19 35.56 31.23
C ILE A 338 -3.73 36.00 29.87
N GLN A 339 -4.96 36.53 29.83
CA GLN A 339 -5.53 37.11 28.62
C GLN A 339 -4.64 38.21 28.04
N LYS A 340 -4.17 39.15 28.87
CA LYS A 340 -3.28 40.23 28.41
C LYS A 340 -1.95 39.71 27.85
N ILE A 341 -1.42 38.62 28.41
CA ILE A 341 -0.21 37.98 27.92
C ILE A 341 -0.47 37.37 26.53
N PHE A 342 -1.55 36.61 26.37
CA PHE A 342 -1.90 36.02 25.08
C PHE A 342 -2.27 37.08 24.03
N ASP A 343 -2.97 38.14 24.40
CA ASP A 343 -3.32 39.24 23.49
C ASP A 343 -2.06 39.95 22.97
N ALA A 344 -1.07 40.21 23.83
CA ALA A 344 0.22 40.78 23.42
C ALA A 344 1.00 39.84 22.49
N VAL A 345 0.98 38.53 22.77
CA VAL A 345 1.60 37.53 21.89
C VAL A 345 0.88 37.47 20.54
N ASP A 346 -0.45 37.50 20.52
CA ASP A 346 -1.28 37.46 19.31
C ASP A 346 -1.02 38.71 18.42
N GLU A 347 -0.82 39.89 19.02
CA GLU A 347 -0.42 41.12 18.31
C GLU A 347 0.93 40.97 17.60
N HIS A 348 1.95 40.46 18.31
CA HIS A 348 3.26 40.18 17.71
C HIS A 348 3.26 39.04 16.67
N ILE A 349 2.29 38.11 16.75
CA ILE A 349 2.06 37.09 15.71
C ILE A 349 1.48 37.75 14.46
N ALA A 350 0.50 38.65 14.62
CA ALA A 350 -0.15 39.36 13.50
C ALA A 350 0.82 40.29 12.75
N GLU A 351 1.74 40.92 13.47
CA GLU A 351 2.78 41.80 12.91
C GLU A 351 4.01 41.04 12.36
N GLU A 352 4.07 39.72 12.54
CA GLU A 352 5.23 38.86 12.25
C GLU A 352 6.56 39.30 12.93
N THR A 353 6.50 39.99 14.07
CA THR A 353 7.65 40.52 14.81
C THR A 353 8.11 39.64 15.98
N LEU A 354 7.34 38.60 16.32
CA LEU A 354 7.52 37.72 17.49
C LEU A 354 8.98 37.32 17.78
N ILE A 355 9.72 36.80 16.79
CA ILE A 355 11.10 36.28 16.98
C ILE A 355 12.13 37.41 17.12
N LYS A 356 11.82 38.61 16.59
CA LYS A 356 12.73 39.76 16.63
C LYS A 356 12.66 40.49 17.96
N GLU A 357 11.47 40.53 18.57
CA GLU A 357 11.21 41.34 19.77
C GLU A 357 11.21 40.51 21.06
N LEU A 358 10.81 39.24 21.01
CA LEU A 358 10.79 38.36 22.17
C LEU A 358 12.01 37.44 22.21
N ASN A 359 12.59 37.28 23.41
CA ASN A 359 13.68 36.33 23.62
C ASN A 359 13.15 34.88 23.73
N MET A 360 13.41 34.08 22.69
CA MET A 360 12.96 32.69 22.58
C MET A 360 13.87 31.68 23.30
N SER A 361 14.96 32.10 23.96
CA SER A 361 15.92 31.17 24.59
C SER A 361 15.29 30.28 25.68
N ASN A 362 14.23 30.76 26.34
CA ASN A 362 13.56 30.05 27.43
C ASN A 362 12.36 29.21 26.98
N LEU A 363 12.01 29.26 25.70
CA LEU A 363 10.85 28.55 25.14
C LEU A 363 10.97 27.02 25.27
N PRO A 364 12.15 26.38 25.07
CA PRO A 364 12.30 24.94 25.32
C PRO A 364 12.10 24.57 26.79
N THR A 365 12.53 25.42 27.73
CA THR A 365 12.34 25.22 29.18
C THR A 365 10.87 25.30 29.56
N LEU A 366 10.14 26.28 29.00
CA LEU A 366 8.70 26.41 29.18
C LEU A 366 7.97 25.18 28.63
N SER A 367 8.33 24.73 27.43
CA SER A 367 7.78 23.52 26.82
C SER A 367 8.00 22.29 27.71
N LYS A 368 9.21 22.11 28.26
CA LYS A 368 9.50 21.00 29.18
C LYS A 368 8.62 21.03 30.44
N LYS A 369 8.45 22.21 31.04
CA LYS A 369 7.56 22.38 32.21
C LYS A 369 6.10 22.14 31.88
N PHE A 370 5.67 22.53 30.68
CA PHE A 370 4.33 22.24 30.21
C PHE A 370 4.11 20.75 29.92
N ILE A 371 5.12 20.04 29.41
CA ILE A 371 5.07 18.57 29.27
C ILE A 371 4.92 17.90 30.64
N GLU A 372 5.66 18.34 31.65
CA GLU A 372 5.51 17.84 33.04
C GLU A 372 4.09 18.08 33.58
N LEU A 373 3.48 19.23 33.26
CA LEU A 373 2.09 19.53 33.63
C LEU A 373 1.09 18.65 32.87
N LEU A 374 1.32 18.43 31.58
CA LEU A 374 0.48 17.57 30.74
C LEU A 374 0.54 16.10 31.16
N ASP A 375 1.70 15.62 31.62
CA ASP A 375 1.85 14.28 32.19
C ASP A 375 0.88 14.03 33.35
N LEU A 376 0.43 15.08 34.05
CA LEU A 376 -0.56 15.02 35.13
C LEU A 376 -2.02 15.18 34.64
N LEU A 377 -2.25 15.71 33.44
CA LEU A 377 -3.58 16.15 32.99
C LEU A 377 -4.14 15.34 31.81
N ILE A 378 -3.37 15.08 30.74
CA ILE A 378 -3.93 14.53 29.47
C ILE A 378 -2.90 13.69 28.68
N LYS A 379 -3.32 12.50 28.19
CA LYS A 379 -2.49 11.57 27.38
C LYS A 379 -2.18 12.08 25.95
N ARG A 380 -3.08 12.80 25.28
CA ARG A 380 -2.99 13.14 23.84
C ARG A 380 -1.93 14.20 23.50
N LEU A 381 -1.84 15.28 24.26
CA LEU A 381 -0.84 16.33 24.03
C LEU A 381 0.58 15.88 24.41
N ARG A 382 0.67 15.02 25.41
CA ARG A 382 1.89 14.26 25.72
C ARG A 382 2.39 13.52 24.48
N LEU A 383 1.52 12.79 23.78
CA LEU A 383 1.90 12.06 22.56
C LEU A 383 2.44 13.00 21.47
N LEU A 384 1.81 14.15 21.22
CA LEU A 384 2.29 15.14 20.25
C LEU A 384 3.69 15.70 20.57
N LEU A 385 3.98 15.94 21.85
CA LEU A 385 5.23 16.58 22.30
C LEU A 385 6.37 15.57 22.54
N THR A 386 6.06 14.30 22.80
CA THR A 386 7.06 13.29 23.18
C THR A 386 7.44 12.34 22.06
N VAL A 387 6.60 12.15 21.04
CA VAL A 387 6.88 11.20 19.94
C VAL A 387 7.99 11.75 19.04
N LYS A 388 9.14 11.06 19.09
CA LYS A 388 10.31 11.26 18.23
C LYS A 388 10.40 10.24 17.09
N GLU A 389 9.54 9.22 17.12
CA GLU A 389 9.53 8.14 16.13
C GLU A 389 9.03 8.65 14.78
N SER A 390 9.63 8.14 13.70
CA SER A 390 9.23 8.49 12.33
C SER A 390 7.85 7.93 12.02
N ALA A 391 7.04 8.67 11.26
CA ALA A 391 5.74 8.21 10.76
C ALA A 391 5.81 6.89 9.95
N MET A 392 7.00 6.47 9.50
CA MET A 392 7.22 5.22 8.78
C MET A 392 7.22 3.98 9.68
N ASP A 393 7.46 4.16 10.99
CA ASP A 393 7.66 3.07 11.96
C ASP A 393 6.38 2.74 12.76
N VAL A 394 5.33 3.56 12.64
CA VAL A 394 4.01 3.36 13.25
C VAL A 394 2.98 3.00 12.17
N PRO A 395 2.18 1.92 12.33
CA PRO A 395 2.15 0.96 13.43
C PRO A 395 3.28 -0.09 13.35
N THR A 396 3.64 -0.62 14.51
CA THR A 396 4.68 -1.64 14.68
C THR A 396 4.32 -2.99 14.05
N ASN A 397 3.03 -3.37 14.10
CA ASN A 397 2.53 -4.61 13.52
C ASN A 397 2.65 -4.62 11.98
N LEU A 398 3.26 -5.68 11.45
CA LEU A 398 3.52 -5.84 10.02
C LEU A 398 2.25 -5.89 9.17
N ASP A 399 1.19 -6.52 9.66
CA ASP A 399 -0.07 -6.66 8.93
C ASP A 399 -0.89 -5.37 8.95
N ALA A 400 -0.88 -4.63 10.06
CA ALA A 400 -1.43 -3.26 10.09
C ALA A 400 -0.72 -2.37 9.06
N ARG A 401 0.62 -2.38 9.04
CA ARG A 401 1.41 -1.60 8.07
C ARG A 401 1.14 -2.01 6.63
N ARG A 402 0.99 -3.31 6.35
CA ARG A 402 0.61 -3.80 5.02
C ARG A 402 -0.75 -3.29 4.61
N ARG A 403 -1.77 -3.38 5.47
CA ARG A 403 -3.14 -2.92 5.19
C ARG A 403 -3.19 -1.40 4.94
N ILE A 404 -2.51 -0.60 5.75
CA ILE A 404 -2.38 0.85 5.54
C ILE A 404 -1.68 1.15 4.21
N SER A 405 -0.60 0.43 3.89
CA SER A 405 0.10 0.60 2.62
C SER A 405 -0.79 0.28 1.41
N PHE A 406 -1.60 -0.78 1.50
CA PHE A 406 -2.58 -1.10 0.45
C PHE A 406 -3.66 -0.01 0.32
N PHE A 407 -4.19 0.49 1.44
CA PHE A 407 -5.15 1.58 1.45
C PHE A 407 -4.55 2.85 0.83
N ALA A 408 -3.35 3.27 1.26
CA ALA A 408 -2.66 4.43 0.71
C ALA A 408 -2.45 4.32 -0.80
N ASN A 409 -2.02 3.14 -1.28
CA ASN A 409 -1.88 2.90 -2.72
C ASN A 409 -3.22 2.99 -3.47
N SER A 410 -4.33 2.62 -2.84
CA SER A 410 -5.67 2.72 -3.45
C SER A 410 -6.14 4.16 -3.64
N LEU A 411 -5.72 5.09 -2.76
CA LEU A 411 -6.06 6.52 -2.85
C LEU A 411 -5.47 7.19 -4.11
N PHE A 412 -4.33 6.68 -4.61
CA PHE A 412 -3.69 7.20 -5.82
C PHE A 412 -4.21 6.55 -7.11
N MET A 413 -5.12 5.58 -7.01
CA MET A 413 -5.75 4.97 -8.18
C MET A 413 -6.97 5.77 -8.62
N SER A 414 -7.11 5.99 -9.93
CA SER A 414 -8.33 6.55 -10.49
C SER A 414 -9.48 5.57 -10.33
N MET A 415 -10.38 5.82 -9.37
CA MET A 415 -11.61 5.03 -9.18
C MET A 415 -12.81 5.71 -9.87
N PRO A 416 -13.74 4.94 -10.45
CA PRO A 416 -14.98 5.49 -10.97
C PRO A 416 -15.89 5.97 -9.83
N ASP A 417 -16.72 6.97 -10.11
CA ASP A 417 -17.70 7.46 -9.14
C ASP A 417 -18.70 6.35 -8.77
N ALA A 418 -18.84 6.11 -7.47
CA ALA A 418 -19.77 5.12 -6.95
C ALA A 418 -21.20 5.69 -6.92
N PRO A 419 -22.23 4.87 -7.26
CA PRO A 419 -23.62 5.28 -7.03
C PRO A 419 -23.90 5.36 -5.53
N LYS A 420 -24.90 6.18 -5.15
CA LYS A 420 -25.38 6.25 -3.76
C LYS A 420 -25.87 4.89 -3.28
N VAL A 421 -25.71 4.58 -1.99
CA VAL A 421 -26.09 3.28 -1.40
C VAL A 421 -27.56 2.94 -1.70
N ARG A 422 -28.45 3.93 -1.65
CA ARG A 422 -29.87 3.73 -1.98
C ARG A 422 -30.11 3.21 -3.41
N GLN A 423 -29.26 3.60 -4.36
CA GLN A 423 -29.32 3.23 -5.77
C GLN A 423 -28.48 1.99 -6.09
N MET A 424 -27.68 1.50 -5.15
CA MET A 424 -26.89 0.29 -5.31
C MET A 424 -27.79 -0.94 -5.50
N LEU A 425 -27.34 -1.90 -6.32
CA LEU A 425 -27.98 -3.21 -6.43
C LEU A 425 -27.74 -4.03 -5.16
N PRO A 426 -28.80 -4.62 -4.57
CA PRO A 426 -28.63 -5.47 -3.40
C PRO A 426 -27.89 -6.76 -3.79
N PHE A 427 -27.13 -7.30 -2.84
CA PHE A 427 -26.46 -8.59 -3.01
C PHE A 427 -26.52 -9.40 -1.72
N SER A 428 -26.47 -10.72 -1.89
CA SER A 428 -26.49 -11.66 -0.77
C SER A 428 -25.30 -12.60 -0.84
N VAL A 429 -24.72 -12.89 0.31
CA VAL A 429 -23.60 -13.83 0.43
C VAL A 429 -24.06 -15.02 1.26
N LEU A 430 -23.86 -16.22 0.72
CA LEU A 430 -24.23 -17.49 1.36
C LEU A 430 -22.96 -18.28 1.70
N THR A 431 -22.78 -18.59 2.99
CA THR A 431 -21.70 -19.46 3.47
C THR A 431 -22.31 -20.77 4.01
N PRO A 432 -22.30 -21.86 3.22
CA PRO A 432 -22.73 -23.16 3.70
C PRO A 432 -21.62 -23.85 4.49
N TYR A 433 -21.97 -24.45 5.63
CA TYR A 433 -21.07 -25.30 6.39
C TYR A 433 -21.83 -26.48 7.04
N TYR A 434 -21.07 -27.51 7.44
CA TYR A 434 -21.65 -28.75 7.94
C TYR A 434 -21.56 -28.89 9.47
N LYS A 435 -20.34 -29.11 9.97
CA LYS A 435 -20.04 -29.44 11.37
C LYS A 435 -18.70 -28.84 11.80
N GLU A 436 -18.34 -27.68 11.25
CA GLU A 436 -17.16 -26.93 11.70
C GLU A 436 -17.53 -26.23 13.01
N ASP A 437 -16.62 -26.24 13.97
CA ASP A 437 -16.81 -25.53 15.23
C ASP A 437 -16.72 -24.03 15.00
N VAL A 438 -17.66 -23.30 15.61
CA VAL A 438 -17.87 -21.86 15.37
C VAL A 438 -17.06 -21.01 16.33
N LEU A 439 -16.88 -21.46 17.56
CA LEU A 439 -15.97 -20.84 18.52
C LEU A 439 -15.20 -21.95 19.21
N PHE A 440 -13.93 -21.72 19.51
CA PHE A 440 -13.20 -22.64 20.38
C PHE A 440 -13.86 -22.67 21.76
N SER A 441 -14.01 -23.86 22.34
CA SER A 441 -14.37 -23.99 23.74
C SER A 441 -13.14 -23.70 24.62
N SER A 442 -13.36 -23.24 25.85
CA SER A 442 -12.28 -22.98 26.80
C SER A 442 -11.45 -24.24 27.08
N GLN A 443 -12.10 -25.40 27.09
CA GLN A 443 -11.44 -26.70 27.22
C GLN A 443 -10.52 -26.99 26.03
N ALA A 444 -10.98 -26.78 24.80
CA ALA A 444 -10.17 -27.01 23.60
C ALA A 444 -8.95 -26.06 23.51
N LEU A 445 -9.04 -24.86 24.10
CA LEU A 445 -7.91 -23.93 24.15
C LEU A 445 -6.82 -24.39 25.12
N ALA A 446 -7.20 -25.04 26.22
CA ALA A 446 -6.30 -25.57 27.24
C ALA A 446 -5.82 -26.99 26.95
N GLU A 447 -6.54 -27.75 26.12
CA GLU A 447 -6.19 -29.12 25.75
C GLU A 447 -4.83 -29.16 25.05
N GLN A 448 -3.96 -30.04 25.55
CA GLN A 448 -2.62 -30.22 25.02
C GLN A 448 -2.63 -31.29 23.93
N ASN A 449 -2.00 -30.98 22.80
CA ASN A 449 -1.74 -31.96 21.75
C ASN A 449 -0.72 -33.03 22.21
N GLU A 450 -0.45 -34.02 21.36
CA GLU A 450 0.52 -35.10 21.61
C GLU A 450 1.93 -34.58 22.02
N ASP A 451 2.30 -33.37 21.57
CA ASP A 451 3.56 -32.69 21.90
C ASP A 451 3.51 -31.86 23.20
N GLY A 452 2.40 -31.88 23.96
CA GLY A 452 2.21 -31.10 25.19
C GLY A 452 1.89 -29.62 24.98
N VAL A 453 1.60 -29.21 23.74
CA VAL A 453 1.35 -27.81 23.37
C VAL A 453 -0.16 -27.53 23.25
N SER A 454 -0.65 -26.51 23.94
CA SER A 454 -2.03 -26.03 23.83
C SER A 454 -2.23 -25.10 22.63
N ILE A 455 -3.47 -25.00 22.12
CA ILE A 455 -3.82 -24.11 21.01
C ILE A 455 -3.56 -22.65 21.40
N LEU A 456 -3.88 -22.28 22.63
CA LEU A 456 -3.66 -20.92 23.13
C LEU A 456 -2.16 -20.56 23.15
N PHE A 457 -1.31 -21.44 23.68
CA PHE A 457 0.14 -21.23 23.69
C PHE A 457 0.71 -21.07 22.28
N TYR A 458 0.21 -21.88 21.33
CA TYR A 458 0.61 -21.78 19.93
C TYR A 458 0.24 -20.41 19.32
N LEU A 459 -0.98 -19.93 19.55
CA LEU A 459 -1.43 -18.63 19.06
C LEU A 459 -0.64 -17.46 19.68
N GLN A 460 -0.36 -17.50 20.99
CA GLN A 460 0.48 -16.52 21.67
C GLN A 460 1.89 -16.47 21.07
N LYS A 461 2.45 -17.61 20.65
CA LYS A 461 3.79 -17.67 20.03
C LYS A 461 3.82 -17.14 18.61
N ILE A 462 2.74 -17.30 17.83
CA ILE A 462 2.67 -16.78 16.46
C ILE A 462 2.39 -15.27 16.46
N TYR A 463 1.52 -14.80 17.36
CA TYR A 463 1.06 -13.41 17.43
C TYR A 463 1.36 -12.76 18.78
N PRO A 464 2.64 -12.61 19.17
CA PRO A 464 3.01 -12.07 20.47
C PRO A 464 2.58 -10.60 20.64
N ASP A 465 2.68 -9.81 19.58
CA ASP A 465 2.33 -8.39 19.59
C ASP A 465 0.82 -8.21 19.76
N GLU A 466 0.02 -9.00 19.03
CA GLU A 466 -1.44 -8.93 19.10
C GLU A 466 -1.98 -9.46 20.42
N TRP A 467 -1.30 -10.43 21.04
CA TRP A 467 -1.65 -10.91 22.37
C TRP A 467 -1.47 -9.81 23.43
N LYS A 468 -0.39 -9.03 23.33
CA LYS A 468 -0.16 -7.89 24.23
C LYS A 468 -1.26 -6.82 24.07
N ASN A 469 -1.62 -6.50 22.82
CA ASN A 469 -2.67 -5.52 22.52
C ASN A 469 -4.06 -6.00 22.97
N PHE A 470 -4.30 -7.31 22.92
CA PHE A 470 -5.50 -7.94 23.45
C PHE A 470 -5.60 -7.81 24.97
N LEU A 471 -4.52 -8.15 25.69
CA LEU A 471 -4.46 -8.00 27.15
C LEU A 471 -4.70 -6.53 27.57
N GLU A 472 -4.14 -5.56 26.84
CA GLU A 472 -4.41 -4.15 27.06
C GLU A 472 -5.90 -3.80 26.87
N ARG A 473 -6.55 -4.37 25.84
CA ARG A 473 -7.96 -4.11 25.51
C ARG A 473 -8.93 -4.60 26.58
N VAL A 474 -8.66 -5.80 27.10
CA VAL A 474 -9.50 -6.45 28.11
C VAL A 474 -9.13 -5.97 29.52
N HIS A 475 -8.07 -5.15 29.64
CA HIS A 475 -7.53 -4.63 30.90
C HIS A 475 -7.10 -5.74 31.87
N CYS A 476 -6.48 -6.80 31.35
CA CYS A 476 -5.94 -7.91 32.14
C CYS A 476 -4.40 -7.94 32.06
N GLU A 477 -3.73 -8.13 33.19
CA GLU A 477 -2.26 -8.19 33.24
C GLU A 477 -1.71 -9.63 33.13
N SER A 478 -2.54 -10.63 33.42
CA SER A 478 -2.16 -12.05 33.42
C SER A 478 -3.23 -12.94 32.78
N GLU A 479 -2.81 -14.11 32.28
CA GLU A 479 -3.71 -15.10 31.67
C GLU A 479 -4.73 -15.64 32.68
N ASP A 480 -4.34 -15.78 33.95
CA ASP A 480 -5.21 -16.28 35.02
C ASP A 480 -6.43 -15.38 35.24
N GLN A 481 -6.27 -14.05 35.09
CA GLN A 481 -7.37 -13.07 35.21
C GLN A 481 -8.39 -13.18 34.08
N LEU A 482 -8.01 -13.73 32.92
CA LEU A 482 -8.95 -13.90 31.80
C LEU A 482 -10.01 -14.96 32.08
N HIS A 483 -9.73 -15.91 32.98
CA HIS A 483 -10.65 -16.97 33.40
C HIS A 483 -11.54 -16.56 34.58
N GLU A 484 -11.32 -15.39 35.19
CA GLU A 484 -12.08 -14.94 36.36
C GLU A 484 -13.47 -14.41 36.01
N THR A 485 -13.64 -13.83 34.81
CA THR A 485 -14.92 -13.25 34.37
C THR A 485 -15.44 -13.96 33.12
N GLU A 486 -16.73 -14.31 33.07
CA GLU A 486 -17.35 -14.93 31.89
C GLU A 486 -17.17 -14.07 30.61
N HIS A 487 -17.16 -12.74 30.76
CA HIS A 487 -16.96 -11.80 29.66
C HIS A 487 -15.53 -11.83 29.09
N SER A 488 -14.51 -11.88 29.96
CA SER A 488 -13.10 -11.95 29.53
C SER A 488 -12.79 -13.30 28.88
N GLU A 489 -13.37 -14.37 29.40
CA GLU A 489 -13.24 -15.71 28.83
C GLU A 489 -13.90 -15.79 27.45
N GLU A 490 -15.07 -15.17 27.27
CA GLU A 490 -15.70 -15.05 25.95
C GLU A 490 -14.84 -14.25 24.97
N GLN A 491 -14.26 -13.12 25.40
CA GLN A 491 -13.34 -12.33 24.57
C GLN A 491 -12.10 -13.14 24.17
N LEU A 492 -11.57 -13.97 25.06
CA LEU A 492 -10.46 -14.88 24.77
C LEU A 492 -10.84 -15.94 23.72
N ARG A 493 -12.02 -16.56 23.87
CA ARG A 493 -12.55 -17.53 22.89
C ARG A 493 -12.72 -16.89 21.52
N LEU A 494 -13.26 -15.67 21.44
CA LEU A 494 -13.40 -14.91 20.21
C LEU A 494 -12.03 -14.56 19.60
N TRP A 495 -11.09 -14.05 20.40
CA TRP A 495 -9.74 -13.71 19.97
C TRP A 495 -9.01 -14.90 19.32
N ALA A 496 -9.10 -16.07 19.95
CA ALA A 496 -8.51 -17.30 19.45
C ALA A 496 -9.23 -17.78 18.17
N SER A 497 -10.56 -17.73 18.15
CA SER A 497 -11.38 -18.19 17.02
C SER A 497 -11.18 -17.32 15.78
N TYR A 498 -10.99 -16.00 15.92
CA TYR A 498 -10.68 -15.12 14.80
C TYR A 498 -9.35 -15.43 14.10
N ARG A 499 -8.40 -16.05 14.81
CA ARG A 499 -7.08 -16.43 14.29
C ARG A 499 -7.01 -17.88 13.83
N GLY A 500 -7.68 -18.78 14.56
CA GLY A 500 -7.61 -20.23 14.33
C GLY A 500 -8.75 -20.83 13.51
N GLN A 501 -9.97 -20.26 13.51
CA GLN A 501 -11.14 -20.85 12.85
C GLN A 501 -11.50 -20.14 11.54
N THR A 502 -11.83 -20.92 10.51
CA THR A 502 -12.03 -20.38 9.16
C THR A 502 -13.42 -19.78 9.01
N LEU A 503 -14.46 -20.45 9.51
CA LEU A 503 -15.84 -19.96 9.44
C LEU A 503 -15.99 -18.59 10.12
N THR A 504 -15.51 -18.47 11.35
CA THR A 504 -15.63 -17.26 12.18
C THR A 504 -14.89 -16.08 11.57
N ARG A 505 -13.66 -16.31 11.10
CA ARG A 505 -12.90 -15.29 10.36
C ARG A 505 -13.60 -14.87 9.07
N THR A 506 -14.23 -15.81 8.37
CA THR A 506 -14.97 -15.51 7.13
C THR A 506 -16.23 -14.69 7.41
N VAL A 507 -17.00 -15.07 8.43
CA VAL A 507 -18.22 -14.37 8.83
C VAL A 507 -17.88 -12.94 9.25
N ARG A 508 -16.93 -12.75 10.18
CA ARG A 508 -16.45 -11.41 10.57
C ARG A 508 -15.99 -10.59 9.37
N GLY A 509 -15.18 -11.19 8.50
CA GLY A 509 -14.69 -10.53 7.29
C GLY A 509 -15.80 -10.07 6.33
N MET A 510 -16.86 -10.87 6.18
CA MET A 510 -18.01 -10.53 5.35
C MET A 510 -18.92 -9.49 6.03
N MET A 511 -19.00 -9.47 7.36
CA MET A 511 -19.79 -8.48 8.10
C MET A 511 -19.21 -7.06 7.98
N TYR A 512 -17.91 -6.90 7.65
CA TYR A 512 -17.35 -5.59 7.32
C TYR A 512 -18.02 -4.92 6.11
N TYR A 513 -18.60 -5.68 5.16
CA TYR A 513 -19.40 -5.08 4.08
C TYR A 513 -20.64 -4.36 4.62
N ARG A 514 -21.29 -4.93 5.63
CA ARG A 514 -22.43 -4.29 6.30
C ARG A 514 -22.00 -2.99 6.95
N GLN A 515 -20.93 -3.01 7.74
CA GLN A 515 -20.41 -1.82 8.42
C GLN A 515 -20.00 -0.73 7.43
N ALA A 516 -19.31 -1.10 6.34
CA ALA A 516 -18.93 -0.17 5.28
C ALA A 516 -20.14 0.46 4.59
N LEU A 517 -21.22 -0.31 4.35
CA LEU A 517 -22.46 0.20 3.76
C LEU A 517 -23.20 1.15 4.71
N VAL A 518 -23.19 0.89 6.01
CA VAL A 518 -23.77 1.81 7.01
C VAL A 518 -23.02 3.14 7.01
N LEU A 519 -21.68 3.11 7.02
CA LEU A 519 -20.86 4.32 6.93
C LEU A 519 -21.07 5.06 5.60
N GLN A 520 -21.13 4.34 4.48
CA GLN A 520 -21.35 4.97 3.19
C GLN A 520 -22.77 5.59 3.11
N ALA A 521 -23.78 4.93 3.67
CA ALA A 521 -25.13 5.47 3.74
C ALA A 521 -25.19 6.72 4.63
N SER A 522 -24.46 6.75 5.74
CA SER A 522 -24.40 7.94 6.60
C SER A 522 -23.73 9.11 5.87
N LEU A 523 -22.63 8.87 5.17
CA LEU A 523 -21.95 9.89 4.36
C LEU A 523 -22.81 10.41 3.19
N ASP A 524 -23.64 9.55 2.58
CA ASP A 524 -24.57 9.92 1.50
C ASP A 524 -25.77 10.77 1.99
N MET A 525 -26.14 10.62 3.26
CA MET A 525 -27.33 11.22 3.87
C MET A 525 -27.04 12.42 4.78
N ALA A 526 -25.81 12.54 5.29
CA ALA A 526 -25.40 13.62 6.17
C ALA A 526 -25.47 14.98 5.46
N ARG A 527 -25.96 16.00 6.17
CA ARG A 527 -25.90 17.40 5.72
C ARG A 527 -24.51 17.97 5.97
N ASP A 528 -24.17 19.05 5.26
CA ASP A 528 -22.84 19.68 5.35
C ASP A 528 -22.45 20.08 6.79
N ASP A 529 -23.42 20.45 7.64
CA ASP A 529 -23.18 20.82 9.04
C ASP A 529 -23.06 19.59 9.96
N ASP A 530 -23.81 18.51 9.71
CA ASP A 530 -23.77 17.26 10.48
C ASP A 530 -22.46 16.48 10.24
N LEU A 531 -21.87 16.63 9.04
CA LEU A 531 -20.53 16.08 8.72
C LEU A 531 -19.42 16.68 9.60
N MET A 532 -19.63 17.91 10.08
CA MET A 532 -18.69 18.68 10.89
C MET A 532 -18.88 18.49 12.39
N GLU A 533 -19.98 17.89 12.86
CA GLU A 533 -20.14 17.53 14.28
C GLU A 533 -19.48 16.18 14.62
N GLY A 534 -18.97 15.49 13.60
CA GLY A 534 -18.28 14.22 13.76
C GLY A 534 -19.25 13.11 14.13
N PHE A 535 -19.74 12.39 13.13
CA PHE A 535 -20.33 11.07 13.34
C PHE A 535 -19.25 10.20 13.99
N ARG A 536 -19.35 9.90 15.30
CA ARG A 536 -18.28 9.18 16.00
C ARG A 536 -18.25 7.77 15.42
N ALA A 537 -17.12 7.33 14.87
CA ALA A 537 -16.97 5.94 14.45
C ALA A 537 -17.22 4.95 15.60
N ALA A 538 -17.06 5.40 16.85
CA ALA A 538 -17.45 4.68 18.05
C ALA A 538 -18.96 4.38 18.12
N ASP A 539 -19.83 5.30 17.66
CA ASP A 539 -21.28 5.14 17.70
C ASP A 539 -21.79 4.10 16.69
N LEU A 540 -20.99 3.76 15.66
CA LEU A 540 -21.28 2.63 14.76
C LEU A 540 -21.03 1.27 15.43
N LEU A 541 -20.16 1.24 16.44
CA LEU A 541 -19.68 0.05 17.12
C LEU A 541 -20.35 -0.14 18.49
N SER A 542 -20.84 0.94 19.12
CA SER A 542 -21.58 0.89 20.38
C SER A 542 -23.10 0.81 20.17
N GLU A 543 -23.77 -0.14 20.82
CA GLU A 543 -25.23 -0.33 20.76
C GLU A 543 -26.03 0.66 21.63
N SER A 544 -25.38 1.55 22.37
CA SER A 544 -25.98 2.20 23.55
C SER A 544 -26.72 3.53 23.32
N ASP A 545 -26.60 4.19 22.17
CA ASP A 545 -27.38 5.40 21.85
C ASP A 545 -27.62 5.54 20.34
N GLU A 546 -28.71 4.94 19.84
CA GLU A 546 -29.03 5.00 18.40
C GLU A 546 -29.63 6.34 18.00
N SER A 547 -28.85 7.16 17.29
CA SER A 547 -29.41 8.32 16.60
C SER A 547 -30.42 7.88 15.51
N PRO A 548 -31.51 8.64 15.27
CA PRO A 548 -32.53 8.26 14.29
C PRO A 548 -31.96 8.13 12.87
N LEU A 549 -30.90 8.88 12.57
CA LEU A 549 -30.19 8.84 11.30
C LEU A 549 -29.39 7.53 11.16
N LEU A 550 -28.77 7.04 12.24
CA LEU A 550 -28.07 5.75 12.27
C LEU A 550 -29.03 4.59 12.03
N THR A 551 -30.19 4.58 12.68
CA THR A 551 -31.20 3.52 12.48
C THR A 551 -31.68 3.49 11.02
N GLN A 552 -31.86 4.66 10.39
CA GLN A 552 -32.20 4.75 8.97
C GLN A 552 -31.07 4.22 8.07
N CYS A 553 -29.81 4.52 8.39
CA CYS A 553 -28.65 4.02 7.64
C CYS A 553 -28.51 2.50 7.77
N LYS A 554 -28.67 1.95 8.98
CA LYS A 554 -28.70 0.50 9.24
C LYS A 554 -29.79 -0.18 8.40
N ALA A 555 -31.02 0.36 8.39
CA ALA A 555 -32.10 -0.17 7.58
C ALA A 555 -31.80 -0.18 6.07
N ILE A 556 -31.16 0.88 5.56
CA ILE A 556 -30.74 0.94 4.15
C ILE A 556 -29.66 -0.13 3.87
N ALA A 557 -28.66 -0.27 4.75
CA ALA A 557 -27.63 -1.29 4.60
C ALA A 557 -28.22 -2.70 4.61
N ASP A 558 -29.16 -2.99 5.52
CA ASP A 558 -29.81 -4.30 5.64
C ASP A 558 -30.72 -4.63 4.45
N MET A 559 -31.28 -3.61 3.77
CA MET A 559 -31.97 -3.80 2.49
C MET A 559 -31.02 -4.12 1.33
N LYS A 560 -29.74 -3.74 1.43
CA LYS A 560 -28.76 -3.87 0.34
C LYS A 560 -27.86 -5.08 0.50
N PHE A 561 -27.55 -5.47 1.72
CA PHE A 561 -26.65 -6.57 2.01
C PHE A 561 -27.32 -7.57 2.93
N THR A 562 -27.35 -8.83 2.50
CA THR A 562 -27.86 -9.93 3.32
C THR A 562 -26.81 -11.02 3.40
N TYR A 563 -26.41 -11.37 4.62
CA TYR A 563 -25.49 -12.47 4.85
C TYR A 563 -26.24 -13.67 5.43
N VAL A 564 -26.09 -14.83 4.80
CA VAL A 564 -26.75 -16.07 5.20
C VAL A 564 -25.70 -17.12 5.51
N VAL A 565 -25.67 -17.58 6.75
CA VAL A 565 -24.89 -18.73 7.17
C VAL A 565 -25.82 -19.94 7.23
N SER A 566 -25.54 -20.96 6.41
CA SER A 566 -26.38 -22.16 6.37
C SER A 566 -25.65 -23.34 7.00
N CYS A 567 -26.12 -23.76 8.17
CA CYS A 567 -25.63 -24.94 8.87
C CYS A 567 -26.60 -26.10 8.70
N GLN A 568 -26.12 -27.19 8.11
CA GLN A 568 -26.97 -28.37 7.85
C GLN A 568 -27.46 -29.03 9.13
N GLN A 569 -26.68 -28.95 10.22
CA GLN A 569 -27.03 -29.55 11.52
C GLN A 569 -27.74 -28.59 12.48
N TYR A 570 -27.93 -27.32 12.11
CA TYR A 570 -28.49 -26.30 13.03
C TYR A 570 -29.84 -26.68 13.61
N GLY A 571 -30.73 -27.26 12.80
CA GLY A 571 -32.05 -27.69 13.28
C GLY A 571 -31.99 -28.83 14.31
N ILE A 572 -30.93 -29.65 14.29
CA ILE A 572 -30.67 -30.68 15.30
C ILE A 572 -30.05 -30.03 16.53
N GLN A 573 -29.00 -29.23 16.35
CA GLN A 573 -28.29 -28.50 17.42
C GLN A 573 -29.23 -27.61 18.25
N LYS A 574 -30.12 -26.87 17.59
CA LYS A 574 -31.12 -26.02 18.24
C LYS A 574 -32.14 -26.84 19.04
N ARG A 575 -32.51 -28.04 18.57
CA ARG A 575 -33.44 -28.93 19.29
C ARG A 575 -32.78 -29.63 20.47
N SER A 576 -31.48 -29.93 20.38
CA SER A 576 -30.72 -30.54 21.46
C SER A 576 -30.21 -29.54 22.50
N GLY A 577 -30.40 -28.24 22.28
CA GLY A 577 -29.87 -27.19 23.17
C GLY A 577 -28.34 -27.11 23.13
N ASP A 578 -27.73 -27.48 22.02
CA ASP A 578 -26.28 -27.50 21.84
C ASP A 578 -25.73 -26.06 21.86
N PRO A 579 -24.67 -25.75 22.63
CA PRO A 579 -24.03 -24.43 22.66
C PRO A 579 -23.62 -23.93 21.27
N HIS A 580 -23.31 -24.82 20.32
CA HIS A 580 -23.02 -24.43 18.93
C HIS A 580 -24.15 -23.60 18.30
N ALA A 581 -25.42 -23.88 18.62
CA ALA A 581 -26.53 -23.12 18.09
C ALA A 581 -26.57 -21.67 18.59
N GLN A 582 -26.10 -21.44 19.83
CA GLN A 582 -26.01 -20.10 20.42
C GLN A 582 -24.79 -19.35 19.88
N ASP A 583 -23.65 -20.03 19.74
CA ASP A 583 -22.42 -19.46 19.19
C ASP A 583 -22.64 -18.93 17.76
N ILE A 584 -23.41 -19.64 16.93
CA ILE A 584 -23.79 -19.19 15.57
C ILE A 584 -24.62 -17.92 15.60
N LEU A 585 -25.58 -17.83 16.54
CA LEU A 585 -26.45 -16.65 16.64
C LEU A 585 -25.63 -15.43 17.09
N ARG A 586 -24.73 -15.61 18.05
CA ARG A 586 -23.83 -14.54 18.53
C ARG A 586 -22.88 -14.05 17.44
N LEU A 587 -22.33 -14.95 16.64
CA LEU A 587 -21.44 -14.62 15.52
C LEU A 587 -22.10 -13.70 14.46
N MET A 588 -23.42 -13.73 14.35
CA MET A 588 -24.18 -12.90 13.40
C MET A 588 -24.54 -11.52 13.97
N THR A 589 -24.44 -11.35 15.29
CA THR A 589 -24.71 -10.08 15.99
C THR A 589 -23.45 -9.25 16.25
N THR A 590 -22.29 -9.90 16.37
CA THR A 590 -20.95 -9.29 16.40
C THR A 590 -20.51 -8.84 15.02
#